data_AF-A0A841PWT6-F1
#
_entry.id   AF-A0A841PWT6-F1
#
_cell.length_a   1.000
_cell.length_b   1.000
_cell.length_c   1.000
_cell.angle_alpha   90.00
_cell.angle_beta   90.00
_cell.angle_gamma   90.00
#
_symmetry.space_group_name_H-M   'P 1'
#
loop_
_entity.id
_entity.type
_entity.pdbx_description
1 polymer ?
#
loop_
_entity_poly.entity_id
_entity_poly.type
_entity_poly.pdbx_seq_one_letter_code
_entity_poly.pdbx_strand_id
1 'polypeptide(L)'
;MKKAIVKWSSVVVIGSLLAACQDTADEDTELEEEAATEDEEATEEEDHDHDHDHESEEKGDAEIEGFIDHYHTGDTVELTVTTEEDEGDGQWHWYVRGGDEGEWESADGGDGDTFEAEAVDHQQIKATLYDDDHEVISETEPVTVIIDDHDSDVYEGYFDDEDVEDRDISDWAGEWKSVYPYFEEGDLEEVFEHRAEESDDMSFEDYKEYYETGYATSVDNIEITEDGEFTFHDGDETYSGTYVYDGYEILEYEAGNRGVRYIFELEEGDDEAPQNIQFSDHIIAPQPSSHFHLYWGDDRDELLDEVDHWPTYYPVEWSSDQIVDDLLLH
;
A
#
# COMPACT_ATOMS: atom_id res chain seq x y z
N MET A 1 36.47 15.08 -33.62
CA MET A 1 37.86 14.80 -33.23
C MET A 1 37.82 13.68 -32.20
N LYS A 2 38.55 12.58 -32.42
CA LYS A 2 38.54 11.39 -31.54
C LYS A 2 39.35 11.65 -30.27
N LYS A 3 38.78 11.39 -29.09
CA LYS A 3 39.45 10.92 -27.85
C LYS A 3 38.36 10.39 -26.90
N ALA A 4 38.56 9.45 -26.00
CA ALA A 4 39.32 8.19 -25.94
C ALA A 4 38.92 7.59 -24.57
N ILE A 5 38.52 6.32 -24.58
CA ILE A 5 38.11 5.50 -23.43
C ILE A 5 39.29 5.29 -22.47
N VAL A 6 39.04 5.32 -21.16
CA VAL A 6 39.93 4.74 -20.13
C VAL A 6 39.09 3.86 -19.21
N LYS A 7 39.24 2.54 -19.35
CA LYS A 7 38.78 1.52 -18.41
C LYS A 7 39.88 1.30 -17.36
N TRP A 8 39.51 1.17 -16.09
CA TRP A 8 40.42 0.69 -15.06
C TRP A 8 39.90 -0.62 -14.48
N SER A 9 40.63 -1.70 -14.76
CA SER A 9 40.48 -3.00 -14.11
C SER A 9 41.60 -3.15 -13.09
N SER A 10 41.29 -3.56 -11.87
CA SER A 10 42.29 -4.02 -10.90
C SER A 10 41.96 -5.45 -10.46
N VAL A 11 42.95 -6.32 -10.64
CA VAL A 11 42.96 -7.75 -10.33
C VAL A 11 43.74 -7.99 -9.04
N VAL A 12 43.09 -8.71 -8.11
CA VAL A 12 43.56 -9.77 -7.19
C VAL A 12 45.05 -9.80 -6.78
N VAL A 13 45.28 -9.86 -5.45
CA VAL A 13 46.43 -10.56 -4.86
C VAL A 13 45.97 -11.48 -3.72
N ILE A 14 46.38 -12.74 -3.84
CA ILE A 14 46.24 -13.88 -2.91
C ILE A 14 47.31 -13.82 -1.81
N GLY A 15 46.98 -14.24 -0.59
CA GLY A 15 47.95 -14.57 0.47
C GLY A 15 47.38 -15.52 1.51
N SER A 16 48.01 -16.71 1.63
CA SER A 16 47.55 -17.86 2.41
C SER A 16 48.37 -18.09 3.70
N LEU A 17 47.81 -18.91 4.61
CA LEU A 17 48.43 -19.84 5.58
C LEU A 17 48.65 -19.41 7.06
N LEU A 18 47.87 -20.08 7.92
CA LEU A 18 48.25 -20.96 9.04
C LEU A 18 48.83 -20.44 10.37
N ALA A 19 48.16 -20.95 11.43
CA ALA A 19 48.69 -21.60 12.64
C ALA A 19 48.81 -20.81 13.96
N ALA A 20 47.89 -21.19 14.87
CA ALA A 20 48.11 -21.78 16.21
C ALA A 20 48.72 -20.95 17.36
N CYS A 21 47.96 -20.88 18.46
CA CYS A 21 48.26 -21.15 19.89
C CYS A 21 46.88 -21.02 20.60
N GLN A 22 46.17 -22.02 21.14
CA GLN A 22 46.46 -23.07 22.13
C GLN A 22 46.77 -22.54 23.54
N ASP A 23 45.77 -22.61 24.42
CA ASP A 23 45.89 -22.81 25.88
C ASP A 23 44.53 -23.38 26.38
N THR A 24 44.30 -24.71 26.39
CA THR A 24 44.48 -25.71 27.47
C THR A 24 43.88 -25.42 28.84
N ALA A 25 42.78 -26.14 29.16
CA ALA A 25 42.66 -27.13 30.26
C ALA A 25 41.15 -27.39 30.50
N ASP A 26 40.56 -28.46 29.93
CA ASP A 26 40.45 -29.84 30.46
C ASP A 26 39.34 -29.95 31.54
N GLU A 27 38.21 -30.57 31.18
CA GLU A 27 37.81 -31.98 31.49
C GLU A 27 37.06 -31.99 32.83
N ASP A 28 35.97 -32.72 33.12
CA ASP A 28 35.22 -33.84 32.58
C ASP A 28 34.08 -33.99 33.64
N THR A 29 32.81 -34.40 33.44
CA THR A 29 32.28 -35.65 32.87
C THR A 29 30.89 -35.89 33.54
N GLU A 30 30.05 -36.64 32.83
CA GLU A 30 28.90 -37.46 33.27
C GLU A 30 27.51 -36.84 33.52
N LEU A 31 26.67 -37.11 32.51
CA LEU A 31 25.25 -37.44 32.58
C LEU A 31 24.98 -38.57 33.59
N GLU A 32 23.85 -38.51 34.30
CA GLU A 32 22.97 -39.68 34.45
C GLU A 32 21.54 -39.26 34.80
N GLU A 33 20.63 -39.88 34.04
CA GLU A 33 19.20 -40.11 34.26
C GLU A 33 18.93 -40.70 35.65
N GLU A 34 17.74 -40.49 36.22
CA GLU A 34 16.96 -41.56 36.87
C GLU A 34 15.56 -41.03 37.23
N ALA A 35 14.56 -41.86 36.93
CA ALA A 35 13.14 -41.64 37.14
C ALA A 35 12.60 -42.47 38.32
N ALA A 36 11.35 -42.16 38.69
CA ALA A 36 10.32 -43.02 39.32
C ALA A 36 10.39 -43.24 40.86
N THR A 37 9.44 -42.66 41.63
CA THR A 37 8.14 -43.23 42.16
C THR A 37 8.35 -44.16 43.37
N GLU A 38 7.63 -44.13 44.51
CA GLU A 38 6.20 -44.25 44.88
C GLU A 38 6.08 -43.95 46.41
N ASP A 39 5.12 -43.15 46.90
CA ASP A 39 3.84 -43.54 47.57
C ASP A 39 3.99 -43.71 49.12
N GLU A 40 3.11 -43.33 50.06
CA GLU A 40 1.66 -43.11 50.07
C GLU A 40 1.22 -42.46 51.43
N GLU A 41 -0.04 -41.98 51.47
CA GLU A 41 -0.96 -41.71 52.62
C GLU A 41 -0.95 -40.33 53.30
N ALA A 42 -2.05 -39.62 53.56
CA ALA A 42 -3.44 -39.52 53.09
C ALA A 42 -4.11 -38.46 54.01
N THR A 43 -4.94 -37.55 53.47
CA THR A 43 -6.25 -37.12 54.00
C THR A 43 -6.80 -35.94 53.18
N GLU A 44 -7.85 -36.24 52.38
CA GLU A 44 -9.18 -35.57 52.27
C GLU A 44 -9.31 -34.03 52.35
N GLU A 45 -10.11 -33.28 51.59
CA GLU A 45 -11.12 -33.42 50.50
C GLU A 45 -11.38 -31.98 49.97
N GLU A 46 -12.02 -31.88 48.79
CA GLU A 46 -12.98 -30.86 48.31
C GLU A 46 -12.70 -30.31 46.88
N ASP A 47 -13.39 -30.97 45.94
CA ASP A 47 -14.10 -30.50 44.73
C ASP A 47 -13.69 -29.16 44.08
N HIS A 48 -13.37 -29.21 42.77
CA HIS A 48 -14.10 -28.49 41.73
C HIS A 48 -13.59 -28.93 40.34
N ASP A 49 -14.41 -29.73 39.65
CA ASP A 49 -14.32 -29.95 38.20
C ASP A 49 -14.66 -28.66 37.47
N HIS A 50 -13.81 -28.25 36.52
CA HIS A 50 -14.22 -27.46 35.36
C HIS A 50 -13.35 -27.86 34.16
N ASP A 51 -13.92 -28.75 33.34
CA ASP A 51 -13.63 -28.86 31.92
C ASP A 51 -13.90 -27.49 31.28
N HIS A 52 -12.89 -26.94 30.59
CA HIS A 52 -13.10 -25.92 29.58
C HIS A 52 -12.57 -26.47 28.26
N ASP A 53 -13.50 -27.11 27.55
CA ASP A 53 -13.53 -27.21 26.10
C ASP A 53 -13.44 -25.77 25.55
N HIS A 54 -12.37 -25.44 24.83
CA HIS A 54 -12.30 -24.23 24.01
C HIS A 54 -12.84 -24.60 22.63
N GLU A 55 -14.15 -24.48 22.46
CA GLU A 55 -14.73 -24.26 21.13
C GLU A 55 -14.24 -22.87 20.66
N SER A 56 -13.61 -22.80 19.49
CA SER A 56 -13.39 -21.53 18.82
C SER A 56 -14.73 -21.10 18.24
N GLU A 57 -15.38 -20.17 18.91
CA GLU A 57 -16.52 -19.44 18.36
C GLU A 57 -16.02 -18.63 17.15
N GLU A 58 -16.75 -18.76 16.04
CA GLU A 58 -16.53 -17.95 14.83
C GLU A 58 -16.76 -16.48 15.20
N LYS A 59 -15.69 -15.68 15.18
CA LYS A 59 -15.78 -14.22 15.30
C LYS A 59 -16.54 -13.69 14.08
N GLY A 60 -17.51 -12.79 14.29
CA GLY A 60 -18.37 -12.24 13.24
C GLY A 60 -17.63 -11.48 12.14
N ASP A 61 -18.30 -11.33 10.99
CA ASP A 61 -17.84 -10.66 9.77
C ASP A 61 -18.11 -9.14 9.84
N ALA A 62 -17.47 -8.43 10.78
CA ALA A 62 -17.61 -6.98 10.91
C ALA A 62 -16.56 -6.23 10.06
N GLU A 63 -17.02 -5.22 9.32
CA GLU A 63 -16.19 -4.42 8.40
C GLU A 63 -16.17 -2.94 8.79
N ILE A 64 -15.08 -2.24 8.46
CA ILE A 64 -14.96 -0.78 8.64
C ILE A 64 -15.24 -0.10 7.30
N GLU A 65 -16.23 0.79 7.29
CA GLU A 65 -16.55 1.68 6.18
C GLU A 65 -16.08 3.11 6.47
N GLY A 66 -15.84 3.91 5.41
CA GLY A 66 -15.40 5.31 5.51
C GLY A 66 -13.89 5.51 5.66
N PHE A 67 -13.13 4.42 5.74
CA PHE A 67 -11.67 4.49 5.71
C PHE A 67 -11.19 4.84 4.30
N ILE A 68 -10.31 5.82 4.15
CA ILE A 68 -9.64 6.15 2.89
C ILE A 68 -8.16 5.75 2.99
N ASP A 69 -7.50 5.52 1.85
CA ASP A 69 -6.13 4.99 1.78
C ASP A 69 -5.10 5.86 2.50
N HIS A 70 -5.19 7.17 2.30
CA HIS A 70 -4.39 8.14 3.02
C HIS A 70 -5.22 9.37 3.41
N TYR A 71 -4.71 10.09 4.39
CA TYR A 71 -5.24 11.33 4.93
C TYR A 71 -4.16 12.41 4.83
N HIS A 72 -4.54 13.68 4.85
CA HIS A 72 -3.61 14.79 4.99
C HIS A 72 -3.50 15.18 6.47
N THR A 73 -2.44 15.89 6.87
CA THR A 73 -2.27 16.39 8.23
C THR A 73 -3.41 17.34 8.59
N GLY A 74 -4.16 16.95 9.62
CA GLY A 74 -5.30 17.69 10.13
C GLY A 74 -6.65 17.21 9.60
N ASP A 75 -6.65 16.21 8.71
CA ASP A 75 -7.88 15.52 8.32
C ASP A 75 -8.50 14.77 9.50
N THR A 76 -9.77 14.46 9.33
CA THR A 76 -10.55 13.70 10.30
C THR A 76 -10.89 12.34 9.71
N VAL A 77 -10.55 11.30 10.43
CA VAL A 77 -10.93 9.92 10.14
C VAL A 77 -12.37 9.75 10.61
N GLU A 78 -13.29 9.52 9.67
CA GLU A 78 -14.72 9.27 9.92
C GLU A 78 -15.07 7.84 9.52
N LEU A 79 -15.29 6.96 10.49
CA LEU A 79 -15.51 5.53 10.26
C LEU A 79 -16.86 5.08 10.79
N THR A 80 -17.43 4.07 10.14
CA THR A 80 -18.62 3.34 10.60
C THR A 80 -18.36 1.85 10.52
N VAL A 81 -18.78 1.10 11.54
CA VAL A 81 -18.76 -0.37 11.49
C VAL A 81 -20.06 -0.90 10.92
N THR A 82 -19.95 -1.83 9.98
CA THR A 82 -21.10 -2.56 9.44
C THR A 82 -20.95 -4.06 9.67
N THR A 83 -22.09 -4.74 9.78
CA THR A 83 -22.17 -6.18 10.02
C THR A 83 -23.18 -6.80 9.04
N GLU A 84 -22.85 -7.97 8.50
CA GLU A 84 -23.76 -8.68 7.58
C GLU A 84 -25.02 -9.21 8.27
N GLU A 85 -24.91 -9.55 9.56
CA GLU A 85 -26.00 -10.07 10.39
C GLU A 85 -26.30 -9.15 11.59
N ASP A 86 -27.54 -9.23 12.10
CA ASP A 86 -27.94 -8.54 13.32
C ASP A 86 -27.24 -9.20 14.52
N GLU A 87 -26.16 -8.59 14.99
CA GLU A 87 -25.34 -9.10 16.10
C GLU A 87 -25.95 -8.82 17.50
N GLY A 88 -27.25 -8.52 17.56
CA GLY A 88 -27.99 -8.31 18.80
C GLY A 88 -27.82 -6.92 19.42
N ASP A 89 -27.91 -6.84 20.75
CA ASP A 89 -27.84 -5.59 21.53
C ASP A 89 -26.44 -5.28 22.10
N GLY A 90 -25.41 -5.84 21.48
CA GLY A 90 -24.02 -5.56 21.82
C GLY A 90 -23.63 -4.09 21.65
N GLN A 91 -22.53 -3.70 22.29
CA GLN A 91 -21.98 -2.34 22.22
C GLN A 91 -20.61 -2.35 21.55
N TRP A 92 -20.45 -1.50 20.55
CA TRP A 92 -19.19 -1.29 19.85
C TRP A 92 -18.24 -0.43 20.69
N HIS A 93 -16.98 -0.86 20.71
CA HIS A 93 -15.88 -0.14 21.32
C HIS A 93 -14.72 -0.02 20.32
N TRP A 94 -14.20 1.19 20.19
CA TRP A 94 -13.10 1.50 19.29
C TRP A 94 -11.76 1.47 20.00
N TYR A 95 -10.75 0.96 19.32
CA TYR A 95 -9.40 0.85 19.82
C TYR A 95 -8.41 1.39 18.80
N VAL A 96 -7.36 2.03 19.30
CA VAL A 96 -6.23 2.50 18.50
C VAL A 96 -4.91 1.94 19.02
N ARG A 97 -3.90 1.85 18.16
CA ARG A 97 -2.51 1.61 18.55
C ARG A 97 -1.55 2.31 17.59
N GLY A 98 -0.36 2.69 18.07
CA GLY A 98 0.70 3.23 17.21
C GLY A 98 1.48 2.12 16.51
N GLY A 99 1.17 1.87 15.23
CA GLY A 99 1.81 0.82 14.42
C GLY A 99 1.68 -0.61 14.98
N ASP A 100 2.39 -1.55 14.36
CA ASP A 100 2.28 -2.98 14.70
C ASP A 100 2.82 -3.38 16.07
N GLU A 101 3.77 -2.61 16.61
CA GLU A 101 4.40 -2.85 17.91
C GLU A 101 3.66 -2.16 19.08
N GLY A 102 2.64 -1.36 18.79
CA GLY A 102 1.85 -0.63 19.78
C GLY A 102 0.92 -1.54 20.59
N GLU A 103 0.63 -1.14 21.83
CA GLU A 103 -0.43 -1.76 22.64
C GLU A 103 -1.79 -1.13 22.28
N TRP A 104 -2.83 -1.96 22.13
CA TRP A 104 -4.18 -1.48 21.90
C TRP A 104 -4.71 -0.70 23.10
N GLU A 105 -5.18 0.51 22.85
CA GLU A 105 -5.80 1.38 23.84
C GLU A 105 -7.20 1.81 23.37
N SER A 106 -8.09 2.07 24.33
CA SER A 106 -9.43 2.57 24.01
C SER A 106 -9.30 3.92 23.32
N ALA A 107 -9.96 4.06 22.18
CA ALA A 107 -9.91 5.29 21.40
C ALA A 107 -10.82 6.36 22.01
N ASP A 108 -10.35 7.60 22.03
CA ASP A 108 -11.20 8.77 22.21
C ASP A 108 -11.87 9.06 20.84
N GLY A 109 -13.19 9.32 20.82
CA GLY A 109 -13.92 9.66 19.58
C GLY A 109 -14.88 8.59 19.04
N GLY A 110 -14.86 7.38 19.60
CA GLY A 110 -15.87 6.35 19.30
C GLY A 110 -17.19 6.60 20.01
N ASP A 111 -18.31 6.59 19.27
CA ASP A 111 -19.68 6.63 19.80
C ASP A 111 -20.52 5.54 19.13
N GLY A 112 -20.64 4.39 19.80
CA GLY A 112 -21.33 3.23 19.23
C GLY A 112 -20.63 2.71 17.98
N ASP A 113 -21.39 2.58 16.90
CA ASP A 113 -20.94 2.06 15.60
C ASP A 113 -20.12 3.07 14.79
N THR A 114 -19.95 4.32 15.25
CA THR A 114 -19.17 5.34 14.54
C THR A 114 -17.92 5.77 15.31
N PHE A 115 -16.93 6.25 14.58
CA PHE A 115 -15.68 6.79 15.11
C PHE A 115 -15.26 8.04 14.34
N GLU A 116 -14.90 9.09 15.09
CA GLU A 116 -14.41 10.36 14.54
C GLU A 116 -13.19 10.82 15.34
N ALA A 117 -12.03 10.94 14.69
CA ALA A 117 -10.81 11.48 15.30
C ALA A 117 -9.89 12.15 14.27
N GLU A 118 -8.98 13.01 14.72
CA GLU A 118 -7.90 13.55 13.87
C GLU A 118 -7.02 12.41 13.37
N ALA A 119 -6.70 12.39 12.07
CA ALA A 119 -5.81 11.40 11.49
C ALA A 119 -4.43 11.45 12.14
N VAL A 120 -3.91 10.28 12.52
CA VAL A 120 -2.57 10.13 13.09
C VAL A 120 -1.81 9.12 12.26
N ASP A 121 -0.68 9.55 11.68
CA ASP A 121 0.12 8.72 10.79
C ASP A 121 0.55 7.39 11.43
N HIS A 122 0.43 6.31 10.65
CA HIS A 122 0.65 4.92 11.03
C HIS A 122 -0.16 4.44 12.25
N GLN A 123 -1.23 5.15 12.64
CA GLN A 123 -2.13 4.68 13.69
C GLN A 123 -3.04 3.59 13.15
N GLN A 124 -3.08 2.46 13.84
CA GLN A 124 -4.05 1.40 13.54
C GLN A 124 -5.31 1.58 14.35
N ILE A 125 -6.46 1.33 13.71
CA ILE A 125 -7.80 1.49 14.27
C ILE A 125 -8.57 0.20 14.07
N LYS A 126 -9.29 -0.26 15.10
CA LYS A 126 -10.24 -1.37 14.99
C LYS A 126 -11.45 -1.15 15.87
N ALA A 127 -12.52 -1.87 15.60
CA ALA A 127 -13.69 -1.94 16.45
C ALA A 127 -13.93 -3.35 16.99
N THR A 128 -14.48 -3.43 18.20
CA THR A 128 -14.83 -4.71 18.84
C THR A 128 -16.22 -4.60 19.47
N LEU A 129 -17.09 -5.56 19.15
CA LEU A 129 -18.43 -5.67 19.70
C LEU A 129 -18.40 -6.51 20.97
N TYR A 130 -18.99 -6.00 22.05
CA TYR A 130 -19.12 -6.71 23.32
C TYR A 130 -20.58 -6.94 23.69
N ASP A 131 -20.87 -8.09 24.30
CA ASP A 131 -22.18 -8.36 24.90
C ASP A 131 -22.33 -7.74 26.31
N ASP A 132 -23.49 -7.98 26.93
CA ASP A 132 -23.81 -7.52 28.29
C ASP A 132 -22.86 -8.06 29.38
N ASP A 133 -22.23 -9.22 29.15
CA ASP A 133 -21.28 -9.86 30.06
C ASP A 133 -19.82 -9.42 29.79
N HIS A 134 -19.62 -8.52 28.81
CA HIS A 134 -18.32 -8.07 28.26
C HIS A 134 -17.51 -9.19 27.60
N GLU A 135 -18.18 -10.17 27.00
CA GLU A 135 -17.55 -11.12 26.08
C GLU A 135 -17.53 -10.54 24.66
N VAL A 136 -16.44 -10.82 23.92
CA VAL A 136 -16.28 -10.32 22.55
C VAL A 136 -17.16 -11.15 21.62
N ILE A 137 -18.08 -10.49 20.91
CA ILE A 137 -18.95 -11.09 19.90
C ILE A 137 -18.25 -11.06 18.54
N SER A 138 -17.69 -9.89 18.18
CA SER A 138 -17.14 -9.62 16.85
C SER A 138 -16.02 -8.59 16.91
N GLU A 139 -15.13 -8.60 15.92
CA GLU A 139 -13.97 -7.71 15.84
C GLU A 139 -13.63 -7.47 14.37
N THR A 140 -13.41 -6.20 13.99
CA THR A 140 -13.00 -5.85 12.63
C THR A 140 -11.52 -6.17 12.41
N GLU A 141 -11.12 -6.35 11.15
CA GLU A 141 -9.71 -6.21 10.80
C GLU A 141 -9.23 -4.77 11.08
N PRO A 142 -7.97 -4.57 11.51
CA PRO A 142 -7.46 -3.24 11.78
C PRO A 142 -7.12 -2.51 10.47
N VAL A 143 -7.56 -1.26 10.35
CA VAL A 143 -7.13 -0.35 9.29
C VAL A 143 -5.94 0.48 9.77
N THR A 144 -5.01 0.85 8.88
CA THR A 144 -3.82 1.63 9.22
C THR A 144 -3.90 2.99 8.56
N VAL A 145 -4.07 4.06 9.34
CA VAL A 145 -4.04 5.45 8.84
C VAL A 145 -2.68 5.73 8.25
N ILE A 146 -2.65 6.07 6.97
CA ILE A 146 -1.47 6.64 6.30
C ILE A 146 -1.71 8.14 6.19
N ILE A 147 -0.77 8.97 6.68
CA ILE A 147 -0.79 10.39 6.34
C ILE A 147 0.12 10.61 5.15
N ASP A 148 -0.48 11.05 4.05
CA ASP A 148 0.23 11.60 2.90
C ASP A 148 -0.17 13.07 2.77
N ASP A 149 0.69 13.96 3.27
CA ASP A 149 0.52 15.41 3.16
C ASP A 149 0.79 15.94 1.75
N HIS A 150 1.14 15.05 0.81
CA HIS A 150 1.47 15.40 -0.56
C HIS A 150 2.49 16.54 -0.62
N ASP A 151 3.43 16.67 0.34
CA ASP A 151 4.23 17.88 0.65
C ASP A 151 3.98 18.97 -0.40
N SER A 152 2.90 19.77 -0.23
CA SER A 152 2.09 20.32 -1.35
C SER A 152 2.87 20.81 -2.58
N ASP A 153 4.06 21.38 -2.34
CA ASP A 153 4.98 21.79 -3.37
C ASP A 153 5.43 20.60 -4.26
N VAL A 154 5.90 19.48 -3.70
CA VAL A 154 6.33 18.27 -4.43
C VAL A 154 5.20 17.70 -5.29
N TYR A 155 4.01 17.53 -4.72
CA TYR A 155 2.86 16.98 -5.43
C TYR A 155 2.39 17.89 -6.57
N GLU A 156 2.41 19.21 -6.35
CA GLU A 156 2.18 20.23 -7.37
C GLU A 156 3.33 20.35 -8.39
N GLY A 157 4.43 19.60 -8.21
CA GLY A 157 5.56 19.51 -9.14
C GLY A 157 6.71 20.51 -8.87
N TYR A 158 6.89 20.93 -7.63
CA TYR A 158 7.91 21.88 -7.16
C TYR A 158 8.85 21.24 -6.13
N PHE A 159 9.95 20.63 -6.57
CA PHE A 159 10.92 19.92 -5.72
C PHE A 159 12.37 20.12 -6.16
N ASP A 160 13.39 20.13 -5.30
CA ASP A 160 14.76 20.25 -5.81
C ASP A 160 15.24 18.91 -6.41
N ASP A 161 16.05 18.95 -7.48
CA ASP A 161 16.58 17.73 -8.12
C ASP A 161 17.38 16.85 -7.14
N GLU A 162 17.87 17.43 -6.04
CA GLU A 162 18.61 16.72 -5.00
C GLU A 162 17.73 15.92 -4.03
N ASP A 163 16.42 16.15 -4.06
CA ASP A 163 15.42 15.43 -3.26
C ASP A 163 14.87 14.20 -3.99
N VAL A 164 15.18 14.03 -5.29
CA VAL A 164 14.71 12.89 -6.10
C VAL A 164 15.60 11.66 -5.88
N GLU A 165 15.00 10.57 -5.43
CA GLU A 165 15.67 9.31 -5.14
C GLU A 165 15.20 8.17 -6.05
N ASP A 166 16.06 7.18 -6.29
CA ASP A 166 15.66 5.94 -6.98
C ASP A 166 14.60 5.22 -6.14
N ARG A 167 13.62 4.59 -6.81
CA ARG A 167 12.53 3.82 -6.18
C ARG A 167 12.56 2.36 -6.59
N ASP A 168 12.05 1.49 -5.72
CA ASP A 168 11.92 0.06 -5.99
C ASP A 168 10.53 -0.25 -6.56
N ILE A 169 10.42 -1.31 -7.36
CA ILE A 169 9.15 -1.68 -7.98
C ILE A 169 8.09 -2.09 -6.95
N SER A 170 8.53 -2.50 -5.76
CA SER A 170 7.64 -2.81 -4.64
C SER A 170 6.80 -1.62 -4.19
N ASP A 171 7.21 -0.38 -4.50
CA ASP A 171 6.41 0.82 -4.19
C ASP A 171 5.06 0.81 -4.95
N TRP A 172 4.92 0.04 -6.03
CA TRP A 172 3.67 -0.12 -6.79
C TRP A 172 3.10 -1.54 -6.70
N ALA A 173 3.59 -2.40 -5.82
CA ALA A 173 3.07 -3.75 -5.66
C ALA A 173 1.61 -3.72 -5.19
N GLY A 174 0.74 -4.52 -5.81
CA GLY A 174 -0.69 -4.52 -5.54
C GLY A 174 -1.54 -4.94 -6.74
N GLU A 175 -2.84 -4.91 -6.56
CA GLU A 175 -3.83 -5.10 -7.61
C GLU A 175 -4.51 -3.76 -7.91
N TRP A 176 -4.51 -3.37 -9.18
CA TRP A 176 -4.87 -2.03 -9.60
C TRP A 176 -5.94 -2.07 -10.70
N LYS A 177 -6.86 -1.11 -10.68
CA LYS A 177 -7.91 -0.94 -11.68
C LYS A 177 -7.86 0.43 -12.33
N SER A 178 -8.21 0.46 -13.61
CA SER A 178 -8.33 1.70 -14.38
C SER A 178 -9.51 2.53 -13.89
N VAL A 179 -9.33 3.85 -13.87
CA VAL A 179 -10.43 4.82 -13.61
C VAL A 179 -11.32 5.06 -14.83
N TYR A 180 -10.90 4.61 -16.02
CA TYR A 180 -11.60 4.90 -17.27
C TYR A 180 -13.04 4.37 -17.32
N PRO A 181 -13.36 3.16 -16.82
CA PRO A 181 -14.76 2.71 -16.73
C PRO A 181 -15.65 3.64 -15.88
N TYR A 182 -15.14 4.14 -14.75
CA TYR A 182 -15.85 5.09 -13.88
C TYR A 182 -16.10 6.43 -14.58
N PHE A 183 -15.13 6.90 -15.38
CA PHE A 183 -15.32 8.04 -16.27
C PHE A 183 -16.46 7.80 -17.29
N GLU A 184 -16.47 6.64 -17.97
CA GLU A 184 -17.47 6.31 -18.99
C GLU A 184 -18.89 6.17 -18.41
N GLU A 185 -19.00 5.67 -17.18
CA GLU A 185 -20.27 5.53 -16.44
C GLU A 185 -20.80 6.85 -15.89
N GLY A 186 -19.94 7.86 -15.77
CA GLY A 186 -20.26 9.21 -15.31
C GLY A 186 -20.09 9.43 -13.81
N ASP A 187 -19.46 8.48 -13.11
CA ASP A 187 -19.24 8.55 -11.66
C ASP A 187 -18.30 9.71 -11.28
N LEU A 188 -17.38 10.08 -12.17
CA LEU A 188 -16.41 11.16 -11.95
C LEU A 188 -16.94 12.57 -12.30
N GLU A 189 -18.22 12.72 -12.67
CA GLU A 189 -18.75 14.02 -13.11
C GLU A 189 -18.64 15.11 -12.03
N GLU A 190 -18.79 14.77 -10.74
CA GLU A 190 -18.65 15.72 -9.63
C GLU A 190 -17.25 16.33 -9.55
N VAL A 191 -16.21 15.54 -9.81
CA VAL A 191 -14.81 16.01 -9.87
C VAL A 191 -14.66 17.10 -10.93
N PHE A 192 -15.23 16.88 -12.12
CA PHE A 192 -15.13 17.84 -13.22
C PHE A 192 -15.98 19.09 -12.99
N GLU A 193 -17.14 18.95 -12.33
CA GLU A 193 -17.95 20.11 -11.91
C GLU A 193 -17.17 20.95 -10.91
N HIS A 194 -16.58 20.33 -9.88
CA HIS A 194 -15.77 21.01 -8.87
C HIS A 194 -14.60 21.77 -9.50
N ARG A 195 -13.78 21.11 -10.33
CA ARG A 195 -12.64 21.74 -11.01
C ARG A 195 -13.07 22.90 -11.92
N ALA A 196 -14.21 22.78 -12.60
CA ALA A 196 -14.76 23.86 -13.42
C ALA A 196 -15.27 25.06 -12.61
N GLU A 197 -15.71 24.86 -11.36
CA GLU A 197 -16.10 25.96 -10.47
C GLU A 197 -14.89 26.76 -9.96
N GLU A 198 -13.74 26.10 -9.81
CA GLU A 198 -12.50 26.71 -9.38
C GLU A 198 -11.64 27.29 -10.52
N SER A 199 -11.90 26.86 -11.76
CA SER A 199 -11.16 27.28 -12.95
C SER A 199 -11.77 28.51 -13.64
N ASP A 200 -10.91 29.47 -13.99
CA ASP A 200 -11.27 30.59 -14.87
C ASP A 200 -11.14 30.25 -16.37
N ASP A 201 -10.48 29.13 -16.71
CA ASP A 201 -9.99 28.81 -18.05
C ASP A 201 -10.66 27.58 -18.70
N MET A 202 -11.14 26.63 -17.91
CA MET A 202 -11.75 25.39 -18.38
C MET A 202 -13.18 25.23 -17.86
N SER A 203 -14.10 24.84 -18.74
CA SER A 203 -15.46 24.45 -18.36
C SER A 203 -15.56 22.96 -18.02
N PHE A 204 -16.69 22.53 -17.46
CA PHE A 204 -17.00 21.12 -17.24
C PHE A 204 -16.80 20.26 -18.51
N GLU A 205 -17.27 20.75 -19.67
CA GLU A 205 -17.12 20.04 -20.94
C GLU A 205 -15.64 19.95 -21.37
N ASP A 206 -14.84 20.98 -21.08
CA ASP A 206 -13.41 20.99 -21.39
C ASP A 206 -12.64 20.02 -20.48
N TYR A 207 -12.94 19.98 -19.17
CA TYR A 207 -12.36 19.00 -18.26
C TYR A 207 -12.75 17.58 -18.64
N LYS A 208 -14.02 17.34 -18.98
CA LYS A 208 -14.48 16.02 -19.40
C LYS A 208 -13.72 15.53 -20.65
N GLU A 209 -13.51 16.37 -21.66
CA GLU A 209 -12.73 16.01 -22.86
C GLU A 209 -11.23 15.79 -22.55
N TYR A 210 -10.67 16.60 -21.64
CA TYR A 210 -9.29 16.44 -21.18
C TYR A 210 -9.06 15.09 -20.49
N TYR A 211 -9.89 14.76 -19.49
CA TYR A 211 -9.80 13.49 -18.76
C TYR A 211 -10.23 12.27 -19.59
N GLU A 212 -11.13 12.42 -20.57
CA GLU A 212 -11.44 11.35 -21.53
C GLU A 212 -10.18 10.93 -22.28
N THR A 213 -9.39 11.90 -22.76
CA THR A 213 -8.14 11.64 -23.49
C THR A 213 -7.08 11.07 -22.55
N GLY A 214 -6.95 11.65 -21.36
CA GLY A 214 -5.98 11.23 -20.36
C GLY A 214 -6.17 9.79 -19.90
N TYR A 215 -7.38 9.44 -19.48
CA TYR A 215 -7.66 8.14 -18.87
C TYR A 215 -7.88 7.00 -19.87
N ALA A 216 -8.15 7.30 -21.14
CA ALA A 216 -8.51 6.28 -22.13
C ALA A 216 -7.50 5.13 -22.20
N THR A 217 -7.97 3.93 -21.88
CA THR A 217 -7.22 2.67 -21.98
C THR A 217 -8.18 1.49 -22.12
N SER A 218 -7.70 0.40 -22.72
CA SER A 218 -8.38 -0.90 -22.69
C SER A 218 -7.80 -1.85 -21.65
N VAL A 219 -6.69 -1.47 -20.99
CA VAL A 219 -6.10 -2.20 -19.87
C VAL A 219 -6.88 -1.86 -18.60
N ASP A 220 -7.82 -2.73 -18.25
CA ASP A 220 -8.78 -2.53 -17.17
C ASP A 220 -8.17 -2.76 -15.79
N ASN A 221 -7.25 -3.74 -15.67
CA ASN A 221 -6.61 -4.11 -14.41
C ASN A 221 -5.13 -4.44 -14.61
N ILE A 222 -4.33 -4.22 -13.57
CA ILE A 222 -2.91 -4.55 -13.51
C ILE A 222 -2.60 -5.17 -12.16
N GLU A 223 -1.96 -6.34 -12.17
CA GLU A 223 -1.40 -6.96 -10.96
C GLU A 223 0.12 -6.72 -10.96
N ILE A 224 0.69 -6.29 -9.84
CA ILE A 224 2.11 -6.00 -9.69
C ILE A 224 2.62 -6.73 -8.44
N THR A 225 3.62 -7.59 -8.63
CA THR A 225 4.28 -8.29 -7.52
C THR A 225 5.49 -7.49 -6.99
N GLU A 226 5.90 -7.73 -5.74
CA GLU A 226 7.10 -7.12 -5.16
C GLU A 226 8.39 -7.45 -5.94
N ASP A 227 8.42 -8.60 -6.63
CA ASP A 227 9.57 -9.04 -7.44
C ASP A 227 9.55 -8.47 -8.88
N GLY A 228 8.54 -7.66 -9.23
CA GLY A 228 8.45 -6.95 -10.50
C GLY A 228 7.80 -7.72 -11.66
N GLU A 229 7.08 -8.81 -11.38
CA GLU A 229 6.15 -9.43 -12.34
C GLU A 229 4.86 -8.62 -12.42
N PHE A 230 4.45 -8.29 -13.66
CA PHE A 230 3.23 -7.59 -14.01
C PHE A 230 2.29 -8.54 -14.75
N THR A 231 1.00 -8.45 -14.47
CA THR A 231 -0.07 -9.02 -15.29
C THR A 231 -0.98 -7.89 -15.77
N PHE A 232 -1.15 -7.77 -17.08
CA PHE A 232 -2.05 -6.79 -17.70
C PHE A 232 -3.33 -7.48 -18.15
N HIS A 233 -4.47 -6.89 -17.84
CA HIS A 233 -5.79 -7.33 -18.29
C HIS A 233 -6.35 -6.35 -19.32
N ASP A 234 -6.21 -6.68 -20.60
CA ASP A 234 -6.60 -5.82 -21.73
C ASP A 234 -7.86 -6.39 -22.42
N GLY A 235 -9.03 -6.01 -21.90
CA GLY A 235 -10.31 -6.60 -22.30
C GLY A 235 -10.36 -8.13 -22.15
N ASP A 236 -10.37 -8.85 -23.27
CA ASP A 236 -10.37 -10.33 -23.29
C ASP A 236 -8.95 -10.94 -23.27
N GLU A 237 -7.91 -10.12 -23.38
CA GLU A 237 -6.51 -10.53 -23.46
C GLU A 237 -5.81 -10.37 -22.09
N THR A 238 -4.84 -11.24 -21.83
CA THR A 238 -4.03 -11.19 -20.61
C THR A 238 -2.61 -11.56 -21.00
N TYR A 239 -1.66 -10.73 -20.57
CA TYR A 239 -0.24 -10.91 -20.84
C TYR A 239 0.57 -10.44 -19.65
N SER A 240 1.76 -11.03 -19.48
CA SER A 240 2.61 -10.76 -18.33
C SER A 240 4.05 -10.44 -18.74
N GLY A 241 4.74 -9.73 -17.87
CA GLY A 241 6.16 -9.39 -18.03
C GLY A 241 6.83 -9.10 -16.70
N THR A 242 8.10 -9.48 -16.58
CA THR A 242 8.97 -9.13 -15.47
C THR A 242 9.82 -7.94 -15.86
N TYR A 243 9.78 -6.89 -15.05
CA TYR A 243 10.41 -5.62 -15.36
C TYR A 243 11.57 -5.33 -14.40
N VAL A 244 12.61 -4.69 -14.93
CA VAL A 244 13.78 -4.27 -14.17
C VAL A 244 13.95 -2.75 -14.26
N TYR A 245 14.36 -2.15 -13.16
CA TYR A 245 14.51 -0.71 -13.05
C TYR A 245 15.59 -0.15 -14.00
N ASP A 246 15.24 0.88 -14.77
CA ASP A 246 16.10 1.63 -15.72
C ASP A 246 16.25 3.11 -15.32
N GLY A 247 16.09 3.43 -14.03
CA GLY A 247 16.30 4.76 -13.50
C GLY A 247 15.05 5.65 -13.58
N TYR A 248 15.24 6.95 -13.35
CA TYR A 248 14.20 7.96 -13.45
C TYR A 248 14.58 9.11 -14.38
N GLU A 249 13.58 9.87 -14.84
CA GLU A 249 13.75 11.12 -15.57
C GLU A 249 12.89 12.22 -14.95
N ILE A 250 13.47 13.40 -14.76
CA ILE A 250 12.75 14.60 -14.30
C ILE A 250 12.26 15.36 -15.53
N LEU A 251 10.96 15.56 -15.64
CA LEU A 251 10.30 16.28 -16.72
C LEU A 251 9.97 17.71 -16.29
N GLU A 252 10.18 18.67 -17.19
CA GLU A 252 9.79 20.09 -17.00
C GLU A 252 8.61 20.42 -17.90
N TYR A 253 7.51 20.90 -17.32
CA TYR A 253 6.30 21.26 -18.06
C TYR A 253 6.23 22.76 -18.36
N GLU A 254 5.45 23.14 -19.39
CA GLU A 254 5.33 24.54 -19.81
C GLU A 254 4.76 25.46 -18.71
N ALA A 255 3.93 24.92 -17.83
CA ALA A 255 3.36 25.64 -16.69
C ALA A 255 4.39 25.94 -15.59
N GLY A 256 5.58 25.30 -15.64
CA GLY A 256 6.69 25.51 -14.72
C GLY A 256 6.75 24.52 -13.56
N ASN A 257 5.74 23.67 -13.40
CA ASN A 257 5.79 22.47 -12.57
C ASN A 257 6.60 21.37 -13.28
N ARG A 258 6.94 20.34 -12.52
CA ARG A 258 7.75 19.18 -12.94
C ARG A 258 7.10 17.88 -12.49
N GLY A 259 7.55 16.78 -13.07
CA GLY A 259 7.17 15.43 -12.66
C GLY A 259 8.37 14.49 -12.77
N VAL A 260 8.31 13.36 -12.08
CA VAL A 260 9.34 12.31 -12.16
C VAL A 260 8.73 11.09 -12.82
N ARG A 261 9.40 10.55 -13.86
CA ARG A 261 9.06 9.26 -14.45
C ARG A 261 10.01 8.20 -13.93
N TYR A 262 9.50 7.16 -13.28
CA TYR A 262 10.28 5.97 -12.92
C TYR A 262 10.13 4.92 -14.00
N ILE A 263 11.26 4.49 -14.56
CA ILE A 263 11.29 3.73 -15.82
C ILE A 263 11.72 2.30 -15.53
N PHE A 264 11.01 1.36 -16.14
CA PHE A 264 11.36 -0.05 -16.09
C PHE A 264 11.36 -0.67 -17.49
N GLU A 265 12.35 -1.53 -17.75
CA GLU A 265 12.52 -2.26 -19.02
C GLU A 265 12.12 -3.72 -18.81
N LEU A 266 11.45 -4.31 -19.81
CA LEU A 266 11.07 -5.72 -19.79
C LEU A 266 12.32 -6.61 -19.83
N GLU A 267 12.50 -7.46 -18.82
CA GLU A 267 13.56 -8.47 -18.79
C GLU A 267 13.10 -9.76 -19.50
N GLU A 268 11.91 -10.25 -19.15
CA GLU A 268 11.28 -11.42 -19.76
C GLU A 268 9.76 -11.33 -19.65
N GLY A 269 9.03 -11.95 -20.58
CA GLY A 269 7.57 -11.87 -20.60
C GLY A 269 6.98 -12.42 -21.89
N ASP A 270 5.66 -12.22 -22.05
CA ASP A 270 4.94 -12.51 -23.28
C ASP A 270 5.35 -11.55 -24.42
N ASP A 271 5.11 -11.96 -25.68
CA ASP A 271 5.45 -11.14 -26.85
C ASP A 271 4.61 -9.83 -26.89
N GLU A 272 3.45 -9.83 -26.24
CA GLU A 272 2.53 -8.71 -26.12
C GLU A 272 2.90 -7.71 -25.01
N ALA A 273 3.78 -8.09 -24.06
CA ALA A 273 4.18 -7.21 -22.97
C ALA A 273 5.02 -6.02 -23.49
N PRO A 274 4.73 -4.78 -23.07
CA PRO A 274 5.45 -3.61 -23.55
C PRO A 274 6.92 -3.66 -23.16
N GLN A 275 7.82 -3.19 -24.03
CA GLN A 275 9.26 -3.22 -23.72
C GLN A 275 9.65 -2.25 -22.60
N ASN A 276 8.89 -1.17 -22.43
CA ASN A 276 9.12 -0.15 -21.42
C ASN A 276 7.81 0.22 -20.74
N ILE A 277 7.88 0.44 -19.43
CA ILE A 277 6.82 1.04 -18.62
C ILE A 277 7.40 2.22 -17.83
N GLN A 278 6.58 3.24 -17.58
CA GLN A 278 6.97 4.41 -16.81
C GLN A 278 5.85 4.81 -15.85
N PHE A 279 6.18 4.95 -14.57
CA PHE A 279 5.26 5.42 -13.54
C PHE A 279 5.40 6.93 -13.31
N SER A 280 4.27 7.58 -13.05
CA SER A 280 4.18 8.93 -12.49
C SER A 280 3.06 8.94 -11.46
N ASP A 281 3.39 9.19 -10.21
CA ASP A 281 2.47 9.08 -9.06
C ASP A 281 2.68 10.21 -8.04
N HIS A 282 3.29 11.31 -8.49
CA HIS A 282 3.58 12.50 -7.67
C HIS A 282 4.59 12.28 -6.52
N ILE A 283 5.16 11.09 -6.38
CA ILE A 283 6.13 10.72 -5.35
C ILE A 283 7.55 10.76 -5.93
N ILE A 284 8.46 11.48 -5.27
CA ILE A 284 9.85 11.69 -5.77
C ILE A 284 10.93 10.87 -5.04
N ALA A 285 10.56 10.08 -4.04
CA ALA A 285 11.46 9.27 -3.23
C ALA A 285 10.74 7.98 -2.74
N PRO A 286 11.45 6.97 -2.20
CA PRO A 286 10.83 5.69 -1.78
C PRO A 286 9.61 5.85 -0.87
N GLN A 287 8.44 5.48 -1.40
CA GLN A 287 7.14 5.49 -0.73
C GLN A 287 6.16 4.66 -1.56
N PRO A 288 5.28 3.86 -0.91
CA PRO A 288 4.17 3.19 -1.59
C PRO A 288 3.26 4.18 -2.33
N SER A 289 2.86 3.82 -3.54
CA SER A 289 1.92 4.59 -4.35
C SER A 289 0.49 4.39 -3.84
N SER A 290 -0.30 5.46 -3.81
CA SER A 290 -1.75 5.42 -3.53
C SER A 290 -2.57 5.35 -4.83
N HIS A 291 -2.08 6.00 -5.89
CA HIS A 291 -2.54 5.87 -7.27
C HIS A 291 -1.37 6.19 -8.21
N PHE A 292 -1.47 5.82 -9.49
CA PHE A 292 -0.45 6.19 -10.48
C PHE A 292 -1.00 6.38 -11.90
N HIS A 293 -0.25 7.15 -12.68
CA HIS A 293 -0.32 7.16 -14.14
C HIS A 293 0.73 6.20 -14.71
N LEU A 294 0.31 5.33 -15.63
CA LEU A 294 1.20 4.37 -16.28
C LEU A 294 1.32 4.69 -17.77
N TYR A 295 2.54 4.71 -18.26
CA TYR A 295 2.86 4.87 -19.68
C TYR A 295 3.62 3.65 -20.15
N TRP A 296 3.25 3.08 -21.29
CA TRP A 296 3.88 1.85 -21.78
C TRP A 296 4.01 1.81 -23.29
N GLY A 297 5.06 1.13 -23.76
CA GLY A 297 5.34 1.01 -25.19
C GLY A 297 6.75 0.52 -25.50
N ASP A 298 7.09 0.48 -26.78
CA ASP A 298 8.35 -0.09 -27.25
C ASP A 298 9.53 0.91 -27.26
N ASP A 299 9.24 2.21 -27.22
CA ASP A 299 10.24 3.29 -27.30
C ASP A 299 10.23 4.13 -26.02
N ARG A 300 11.26 3.93 -25.19
CA ARG A 300 11.47 4.66 -23.92
C ARG A 300 11.40 6.17 -24.07
N ASP A 301 12.03 6.73 -25.10
CA ASP A 301 12.14 8.18 -25.26
C ASP A 301 10.83 8.77 -25.76
N GLU A 302 10.08 8.05 -26.61
CA GLU A 302 8.75 8.48 -27.07
C GLU A 302 7.74 8.58 -25.91
N LEU A 303 7.82 7.68 -24.92
CA LEU A 303 6.97 7.73 -23.71
C LEU A 303 7.24 8.93 -22.80
N LEU A 304 8.46 9.50 -22.84
CA LEU A 304 8.79 10.72 -22.09
C LEU A 304 8.21 11.98 -22.76
N ASP A 305 7.96 11.92 -24.07
CA ASP A 305 7.30 12.97 -24.84
C ASP A 305 5.76 12.87 -24.76
N GLU A 306 5.21 11.76 -24.25
CA GLU A 306 3.77 11.53 -24.08
C GLU A 306 3.22 12.21 -22.82
N VAL A 307 2.30 13.14 -23.02
CA VAL A 307 1.67 13.98 -21.98
C VAL A 307 0.15 14.09 -22.15
N ASP A 308 -0.42 13.54 -23.21
CA ASP A 308 -1.85 13.63 -23.52
C ASP A 308 -2.61 12.40 -23.00
N HIS A 309 -2.03 11.21 -23.10
CA HIS A 309 -2.60 9.95 -22.60
C HIS A 309 -1.81 9.46 -21.39
N TRP A 310 -2.49 9.36 -20.26
CA TRP A 310 -1.94 8.99 -18.96
C TRP A 310 -2.94 8.09 -18.22
N PRO A 311 -3.12 6.84 -18.70
CA PRO A 311 -3.99 5.87 -18.05
C PRO A 311 -3.69 5.78 -16.56
N THR A 312 -4.75 5.89 -15.75
CA THR A 312 -4.64 6.11 -14.32
C THR A 312 -5.27 4.96 -13.56
N TYR A 313 -4.60 4.53 -12.51
CA TYR A 313 -4.92 3.32 -11.77
C TYR A 313 -4.98 3.56 -10.27
N TYR A 314 -5.99 2.99 -9.63
CA TYR A 314 -6.21 2.98 -8.18
C TYR A 314 -6.29 1.52 -7.68
N PRO A 315 -6.10 1.25 -6.38
CA PRO A 315 -6.21 -0.10 -5.85
C PRO A 315 -7.61 -0.69 -6.11
N VAL A 316 -7.67 -1.99 -6.40
CA VAL A 316 -8.93 -2.67 -6.75
C VAL A 316 -10.00 -2.57 -5.65
N GLU A 317 -9.56 -2.50 -4.40
CA GLU A 317 -10.41 -2.42 -3.19
C GLU A 317 -11.14 -1.09 -3.00
N TRP A 318 -10.68 -0.02 -3.65
CA TRP A 318 -11.32 1.30 -3.49
C TRP A 318 -12.72 1.34 -4.10
N SER A 319 -13.68 1.93 -3.43
CA SER A 319 -15.00 2.23 -4.00
C SER A 319 -14.95 3.40 -5.00
N SER A 320 -16.02 3.55 -5.79
CA SER A 320 -16.17 4.72 -6.68
C SER A 320 -16.13 6.02 -5.88
N ASP A 321 -16.79 6.05 -4.71
CA ASP A 321 -16.83 7.21 -3.82
C ASP A 321 -15.43 7.56 -3.30
N GLN A 322 -14.64 6.58 -2.85
CA GLN A 322 -13.25 6.82 -2.41
C GLN A 322 -12.36 7.38 -3.53
N ILE A 323 -12.52 6.90 -4.76
CA ILE A 323 -11.79 7.44 -5.92
C ILE A 323 -12.19 8.89 -6.19
N VAL A 324 -13.49 9.21 -6.09
CA VAL A 324 -13.98 10.59 -6.26
C VAL A 324 -13.45 11.50 -5.16
N ASP A 325 -13.47 11.06 -3.91
CA ASP A 325 -12.97 11.83 -2.78
C ASP A 325 -11.48 12.17 -2.94
N ASP A 326 -10.64 11.19 -3.29
CA ASP A 326 -9.21 11.44 -3.56
C ASP A 326 -9.02 12.41 -4.74
N LEU A 327 -9.72 12.20 -5.85
CA LEU A 327 -9.66 13.08 -7.01
C LEU A 327 -10.15 14.52 -6.76
N LEU A 328 -10.92 14.76 -5.69
CA LEU A 328 -11.36 16.08 -5.25
C LEU A 328 -10.34 16.78 -4.34
N LEU A 329 -9.45 16.01 -3.69
CA LEU A 329 -8.34 16.55 -2.90
C LEU A 329 -7.16 17.01 -3.77
N HIS A 330 -7.06 16.45 -4.98
CA HIS A 330 -6.09 16.78 -6.03
C HIS A 330 -6.66 17.75 -7.06
#